data_AF-A0A1I4CAE3-F1
#
_entry.id   AF-A0A1I4CAE3-F1
#
_cell.length_a   1.000
_cell.length_b   1.000
_cell.length_c   1.000
_cell.angle_alpha   90.00
_cell.angle_beta   90.00
_cell.angle_gamma   90.00
#
_symmetry.space_group_name_H-M   'P 1'
#
loop_
_entity.id
_entity.type
_entity.pdbx_description
1 polymer ?
#
loop_
_entity_poly.entity_id
_entity_poly.type
_entity_poly.pdbx_seq_one_letter_code
_entity_poly.pdbx_strand_id
1 'polypeptide(L)' 'MLKPLILLISIAALTAGCGTDRRFLREDCDWAQPIRPARADVLSENTKNQILAHNEIGARLCGWRP' A
#
# COMPACT_ATOMS: atom_id res chain seq x y z
N MET A 1 7.59 15.32 -42.47
CA MET A 1 6.54 15.45 -41.43
C MET A 1 6.57 14.30 -40.41
N LEU A 2 6.83 13.04 -40.80
CA LEU A 2 6.87 11.89 -39.88
C LEU A 2 8.04 11.91 -38.87
N LYS A 3 9.24 12.34 -39.30
CA LYS A 3 10.45 12.42 -38.46
C LYS A 3 10.34 13.35 -37.24
N PRO A 4 9.86 14.61 -37.36
CA PRO A 4 9.68 15.47 -36.18
C PRO A 4 8.57 14.96 -35.25
N LEU A 5 7.54 14.29 -35.79
CA LEU A 5 6.47 13.69 -34.99
C LEU A 5 6.98 12.55 -34.09
N ILE A 6 7.84 11.68 -34.62
CA ILE A 6 8.45 10.59 -33.85
C ILE A 6 9.30 11.15 -32.71
N LEU A 7 10.11 12.19 -32.97
CA LEU A 7 10.95 12.82 -31.95
C LEU A 7 10.11 13.43 -30.80
N LEU A 8 9.02 14.11 -31.14
CA LEU A 8 8.10 14.70 -30.15
C LEU A 8 7.45 13.62 -29.26
N ILE A 9 7.03 12.50 -29.85
CA ILE A 9 6.42 11.38 -29.10
C ILE A 9 7.44 10.75 -28.14
N SER A 10 8.68 10.54 -28.59
CA SER A 10 9.73 9.97 -27.75
C SER A 10 10.04 10.85 -26.54
N ILE A 11 10.16 12.17 -26.75
CA ILE A 11 10.40 13.14 -25.66
C ILE A 11 9.24 13.12 -24.66
N ALA A 12 7.99 13.11 -25.13
CA ALA A 12 6.81 13.05 -24.27
C ALA A 12 6.76 11.78 -23.41
N ALA A 13 7.09 10.62 -23.99
CA ALA A 13 7.13 9.35 -23.28
C ALA A 13 8.23 9.29 -22.21
N LEU A 14 9.41 9.90 -22.46
CA LEU A 14 10.51 9.98 -21.50
C LEU A 14 10.21 10.94 -20.33
N THR A 15 9.36 11.94 -20.54
CA THR A 15 8.89 12.86 -19.47
C THR A 15 7.64 12.38 -18.75
N ALA A 16 6.97 11.32 -19.24
CA ALA A 16 5.90 10.66 -18.52
C ALA A 16 6.52 9.89 -17.35
N GLY A 17 6.73 10.60 -16.23
CA GLY A 17 7.20 9.98 -15.00
C GLY A 17 6.32 8.78 -14.66
N CYS A 18 6.95 7.69 -14.20
CA CYS A 18 6.21 6.54 -13.69
C CYS A 18 5.27 7.06 -12.61
N GLY A 19 3.96 7.05 -12.90
CA GLY A 19 2.95 7.46 -11.95
C GLY A 19 2.97 6.48 -10.79
N THR A 20 3.78 6.74 -9.77
CA THR A 20 3.63 6.10 -8.47
C THR A 20 2.33 6.65 -7.90
N ASP A 21 1.21 6.03 -8.26
CA ASP A 21 -0.06 6.38 -7.68
C ASP A 21 0.05 6.10 -6.18
N ARG A 22 0.15 7.20 -5.43
CA ARG A 22 0.39 7.17 -3.99
C ARG A 22 -0.80 6.59 -3.24
N ARG A 23 -1.97 6.42 -3.88
CA ARG A 23 -3.11 5.71 -3.28
C ARG A 23 -2.77 4.24 -3.09
N PHE A 24 -2.21 3.58 -4.11
CA PHE A 24 -1.86 2.16 -4.03
C PHE A 24 -0.65 1.90 -3.12
N LEU A 25 0.37 2.77 -3.15
CA LEU A 25 1.55 2.61 -2.29
C LEU A 25 1.27 2.74 -0.78
N ARG A 26 0.16 3.38 -0.39
CA ARG A 26 -0.24 3.48 1.02
C ARG A 26 -0.89 2.18 1.47
N GLU A 27 -1.86 1.68 0.69
CA GLU A 27 -2.58 0.44 1.01
C GLU A 27 -1.65 -0.79 1.06
N ASP A 28 -0.62 -0.84 0.21
CA ASP A 28 0.30 -1.97 0.14
C ASP A 28 1.20 -2.14 1.38
N CYS A 29 1.35 -1.11 2.21
CA CYS A 29 2.16 -1.16 3.44
C CYS A 29 1.34 -0.95 4.72
N ASP A 30 0.08 -0.53 4.60
CA ASP A 30 -0.78 -0.22 5.74
C ASP A 30 -1.08 -1.48 6.58
N TRP A 31 -1.13 -2.66 5.97
CA TRP A 31 -1.31 -3.93 6.68
C TRP A 31 -0.16 -4.29 7.64
N ALA A 32 1.03 -3.74 7.39
CA ALA A 32 2.22 -3.95 8.21
C ALA A 32 2.39 -2.86 9.29
N GLN A 33 1.46 -1.91 9.41
CA GLN A 33 1.52 -0.89 10.46
C GLN A 33 1.39 -1.51 11.86
N PRO A 34 2.17 -1.05 12.85
CA PRO A 34 2.05 -1.54 14.22
C PRO A 34 0.71 -1.17 14.84
N ILE A 35 0.09 -2.12 15.55
CA ILE A 35 -1.05 -1.88 16.43
C ILE A 35 -0.56 -1.07 17.64
N ARG A 36 -1.16 0.10 17.91
CA ARG A 36 -0.77 0.99 19.02
C ARG A 36 -1.93 1.26 20.00
N PRO A 37 -2.26 0.31 20.89
CA PRO A 37 -3.28 0.52 21.90
C PRO A 37 -2.87 1.63 22.88
N ALA A 38 -3.86 2.34 23.44
CA ALA A 38 -3.61 3.25 24.54
C ALA A 38 -3.20 2.46 25.80
N ARG A 39 -2.50 3.11 26.74
CA ARG A 39 -2.06 2.46 27.99
C ARG A 39 -3.21 1.83 28.79
N ALA A 40 -4.39 2.45 28.76
CA ALA A 40 -5.58 1.98 29.47
C ALA A 40 -6.44 1.03 28.63
N ASP A 41 -6.06 0.72 27.39
CA ASP A 41 -6.84 -0.16 26.53
C ASP A 41 -6.77 -1.60 27.05
N VAL A 42 -7.92 -2.15 27.43
CA VAL A 42 -8.07 -3.57 27.78
C VAL A 42 -8.86 -4.23 26.67
N LEU A 43 -8.20 -4.46 25.53
CA LEU A 43 -8.78 -5.07 24.32
C LEU A 43 -10.13 -4.43 23.95
N SER A 44 -10.14 -3.12 23.73
CA SER A 44 -11.33 -2.48 23.16
C SER A 44 -11.69 -3.09 21.82
N GLU A 45 -12.94 -2.94 21.39
CA GLU A 45 -13.39 -3.43 20.08
C GLU A 45 -12.52 -2.89 18.93
N ASN A 46 -12.06 -1.64 19.03
CA ASN A 46 -11.13 -1.07 18.05
C ASN A 46 -9.81 -1.85 17.99
N THR A 47 -9.20 -2.14 19.14
CA THR A 47 -7.96 -2.93 19.22
C THR A 47 -8.17 -4.36 18.71
N LYS A 48 -9.29 -5.01 19.07
CA LYS A 48 -9.63 -6.36 18.58
C LYS A 48 -9.73 -6.39 17.06
N ASN A 49 -10.40 -5.42 16.46
CA ASN A 49 -10.56 -5.34 15.02
C ASN A 49 -9.21 -5.15 14.30
N GLN A 50 -8.31 -4.34 14.87
CA GLN A 50 -6.95 -4.19 14.34
C GLN A 50 -6.15 -5.50 14.41
N ILE A 51 -6.25 -6.22 15.54
CA ILE A 51 -5.60 -7.54 15.70
C ILE A 51 -6.15 -8.54 14.70
N LEU A 52 -7.48 -8.62 14.54
CA LEU A 52 -8.13 -9.53 13.61
C LEU A 52 -7.65 -9.28 12.18
N ALA A 53 -7.72 -8.04 11.70
CA ALA A 53 -7.27 -7.68 10.36
C ALA A 53 -5.78 -8.00 10.15
N HIS A 54 -4.93 -7.73 11.14
CA HIS A 54 -3.50 -8.03 11.07
C HIS A 54 -3.24 -9.55 10.98
N ASN A 55 -3.94 -10.35 11.79
CA ASN A 55 -3.83 -11.80 11.78
C ASN A 55 -4.33 -12.42 10.47
N GLU A 56 -5.44 -11.92 9.92
CA GLU A 56 -5.98 -12.39 8.64
C GLU A 56 -5.02 -12.13 7.49
N ILE A 57 -4.41 -10.95 7.43
CA ILE A 57 -3.38 -10.64 6.43
C ILE A 57 -2.13 -11.50 6.65
N GLY A 58 -1.67 -11.64 7.88
CA GLY A 58 -0.52 -12.49 8.20
C GLY A 58 -0.74 -13.96 7.85
N ALA A 59 -1.95 -14.49 8.05
CA ALA A 59 -2.32 -15.82 7.60
C ALA A 59 -2.29 -15.93 6.07
N ARG A 60 -2.86 -14.94 5.37
CA ARG A 60 -2.97 -14.93 3.89
C ARG A 60 -1.63 -14.75 3.19
N LEU A 61 -0.78 -13.82 3.65
CA LEU A 61 0.44 -13.39 2.95
C LEU A 61 1.71 -13.99 3.56
N CYS A 62 1.72 -14.29 4.86
CA CYS A 62 2.91 -14.70 5.60
C CYS A 62 2.83 -16.14 6.13
N GLY A 63 1.69 -16.82 5.96
CA GLY A 63 1.50 -18.21 6.40
C GLY A 63 1.40 -18.39 7.91
N TRP A 64 0.99 -17.35 8.65
CA TRP A 64 0.74 -17.46 10.09
C TRP A 64 -0.34 -18.49 10.40
N ARG A 65 -0.19 -19.16 11.55
CA ARG A 65 -1.14 -20.15 12.07
C ARG A 65 -1.66 -19.68 13.43
N PRO A 66 -2.91 -20.04 13.80
CA PRO A 66 -3.48 -19.75 15.12
C PRO A 66 -2.66 -20.34 16.27
#